data_AF-A0A7X9JPB4-F1
#
_entry.id   AF-A0A7X9JPB4-F1
#
_cell.length_a   1.000
_cell.length_b   1.000
_cell.length_c   1.000
_cell.angle_alpha   90.00
_cell.angle_beta   90.00
_cell.angle_gamma   90.00
#
_symmetry.space_group_name_H-M   'P 1'
#
loop_
_entity.id
_entity.type
_entity.pdbx_description
1 polymer ?
#
loop_
_entity_poly.entity_id
_entity_poly.type
_entity_poly.pdbx_seq_one_letter_code
_entity_poly.pdbx_strand_id
1 'polypeptide(L)'
;MKISYNWLKNYINCDLAPQRISEILTSIGLEVEALEKYENIRGGLNGIVVGHVVACEKHPNADKLSVTKVDVGNGELLTIVCGAPNVAQGQKVPVALIGTTLYKGEESFTIKEAMLRGVKSQGMICAEDEIGLGDSHAGIMVLDSDLQVGTPLSSLFNVYSDVVFEIGLTPNRIDAASHYGVARDLAAYLQHHSPVVLEKPNVEHFNIENNQAPIEVVIENNEACQRYSGIVIKDIEVKESPDWLKNSLKAIGLRPINNVVDVTNYVLHEIGQPLHAFDYDKIKGQKVIIKTLNEGTSFVTLDGVERKLSSDDLMICNEVEPMCMAGVFGGLESGVNQNTKNIFIESAYFNPVYIRKTARRHGLSTDSSFRFERGADPNITLYALKRAAMLIQQVAGGTISSEIKDIYPKPINDVTIELEYAYIEDVIGKQIPKEQIKEILQSLEIKIVAEKEKSLLIDIPTYRVDVTRPIDVVEEILRIYGFNEVEISDMLNSNLNYSNPLRNEKWYNQIADLLIHNGFYEIMTNSLTKVNYYKDNKFYP
;
A
#
# COMPACT_ATOMS: atom_id res chain seq x y z
N MET A 1 -5.99 0.55 2.92
CA MET A 1 -4.66 0.74 2.29
C MET A 1 -3.61 0.47 3.34
N LYS A 2 -2.58 -0.35 3.08
CA LYS A 2 -1.53 -0.67 4.05
C LYS A 2 -0.29 0.20 3.84
N ILE A 3 0.21 0.82 4.92
CA ILE A 3 1.38 1.71 4.92
C ILE A 3 2.37 1.22 5.98
N SER A 4 3.61 0.94 5.57
CA SER A 4 4.69 0.54 6.46
C SER A 4 5.27 1.75 7.20
N TYR A 5 5.45 1.64 8.51
CA TYR A 5 6.08 2.66 9.34
C TYR A 5 7.56 2.85 8.98
N ASN A 6 8.31 1.76 8.80
CA ASN A 6 9.72 1.85 8.39
C ASN A 6 9.88 2.49 7.01
N TRP A 7 8.99 2.16 6.08
CA TRP A 7 9.01 2.77 4.74
C TRP A 7 8.62 4.24 4.80
N LEU A 8 7.63 4.61 5.63
CA LEU A 8 7.24 6.01 5.84
C LEU A 8 8.44 6.86 6.29
N LYS A 9 9.30 6.33 7.17
CA LYS A 9 10.52 7.01 7.63
C LYS A 9 11.54 7.36 6.55
N ASN A 10 11.46 6.72 5.38
CA ASN A 10 12.32 7.08 4.25
C ASN A 10 11.96 8.45 3.64
N TYR A 11 10.76 8.97 3.93
CA TYR A 11 10.27 10.24 3.39
C TYR A 11 10.07 11.31 4.47
N ILE A 12 9.87 10.90 5.72
CA ILE A 12 9.67 11.82 6.83
C ILE A 12 10.47 11.36 8.05
N ASN A 13 11.43 12.19 8.45
CA ASN A 13 12.22 11.91 9.64
C ASN A 13 11.45 12.35 10.90
N CYS A 14 10.74 11.41 11.53
CA CYS A 14 10.03 11.65 12.79
C CYS A 14 10.28 10.51 13.80
N ASP A 15 10.59 10.90 15.04
CA ASP A 15 10.82 9.98 16.17
C ASP A 15 9.53 9.63 16.94
N LEU A 16 8.37 9.84 16.31
CA LEU A 16 7.08 9.53 16.93
C LEU A 16 6.81 8.02 16.92
N ALA A 17 6.26 7.52 18.04
CA ALA A 17 5.81 6.15 18.14
C ALA A 17 4.64 5.89 17.15
N PRO A 18 4.53 4.68 16.58
CA PRO A 18 3.47 4.35 15.62
C PRO A 18 2.05 4.67 16.13
N GLN A 19 1.78 4.43 17.41
CA GLN A 19 0.50 4.76 18.02
C GLN A 19 0.16 6.26 17.90
N ARG A 20 1.13 7.13 18.13
CA ARG A 20 0.92 8.58 18.04
C ARG A 20 0.69 9.03 16.60
N ILE A 21 1.42 8.44 15.64
CA ILE A 21 1.20 8.70 14.22
C ILE A 21 -0.21 8.26 13.82
N SER A 22 -0.68 7.11 14.31
CA SER A 22 -2.03 6.62 14.05
C SER A 22 -3.10 7.61 14.48
N GLU A 23 -2.98 8.18 15.68
CA GLU A 23 -3.91 9.20 16.18
C GLU A 23 -3.90 10.45 15.30
N ILE A 24 -2.70 10.91 14.90
CA ILE A 24 -2.53 12.09 14.04
C ILE A 24 -3.17 11.85 12.69
N LEU A 25 -2.85 10.74 12.02
CA LEU A 25 -3.41 10.38 10.71
C LEU A 25 -4.94 10.36 10.75
N THR A 26 -5.53 9.72 11.76
CA THR A 26 -6.98 9.72 11.94
C THR A 26 -7.53 11.14 12.13
N SER A 27 -6.87 11.99 12.91
CA SER A 27 -7.34 13.37 13.16
C SER A 27 -7.32 14.27 11.92
N ILE A 28 -6.44 13.97 10.95
CA ILE A 28 -6.31 14.74 9.70
C ILE A 28 -7.07 14.12 8.52
N GLY A 29 -7.97 13.17 8.80
CA GLY A 29 -8.86 12.55 7.80
C GLY A 29 -8.33 11.26 7.16
N LEU A 30 -7.24 10.68 7.67
CA LEU A 30 -6.71 9.38 7.25
C LEU A 30 -6.95 8.34 8.35
N GLU A 31 -8.19 7.88 8.46
CA GLU A 31 -8.62 6.95 9.52
C GLU A 31 -7.80 5.66 9.51
N VAL A 32 -7.06 5.41 10.60
CA VAL A 32 -6.34 4.15 10.81
C VAL A 32 -7.27 3.15 11.47
N GLU A 33 -7.70 2.15 10.70
CA GLU A 33 -8.59 1.07 11.11
C GLU A 33 -7.85 0.02 11.96
N ALA A 34 -6.57 -0.22 11.67
CA ALA A 34 -5.74 -1.17 12.41
C ALA A 34 -4.25 -0.79 12.40
N LEU A 35 -3.56 -1.21 13.48
CA LEU A 35 -2.10 -1.21 13.61
C LEU A 35 -1.62 -2.64 13.74
N GLU A 36 -1.00 -3.16 12.69
CA GLU A 36 -0.54 -4.54 12.63
C GLU A 36 0.97 -4.62 12.78
N LYS A 37 1.46 -5.57 13.58
CA LYS A 37 2.90 -5.88 13.63
C LYS A 37 3.24 -6.84 12.50
N TYR A 38 4.24 -6.49 11.69
CA TYR A 38 4.78 -7.36 10.67
C TYR A 38 6.22 -7.77 11.03
N GLU A 39 6.53 -9.05 10.94
CA GLU A 39 7.89 -9.57 11.06
C GLU A 39 8.14 -10.54 9.92
N ASN A 40 9.27 -10.41 9.22
CA ASN A 40 9.63 -11.37 8.16
C ASN A 40 9.86 -12.78 8.73
N ILE A 41 10.31 -12.84 9.99
CA ILE A 41 10.47 -14.04 10.79
C ILE A 41 9.63 -13.85 12.05
N ARG A 42 8.54 -14.62 12.19
CA ARG A 42 7.62 -14.49 13.33
C ARG A 42 8.36 -14.69 14.66
N GLY A 43 8.17 -13.75 15.59
CA GLY A 43 8.87 -13.71 16.87
C GLY A 43 10.23 -13.03 16.83
N GLY A 44 10.70 -12.62 15.65
CA GLY A 44 11.94 -11.87 15.45
C GLY A 44 13.19 -12.58 15.97
N LEU A 45 13.16 -13.91 16.07
CA LEU A 45 14.19 -14.74 16.72
C LEU A 45 14.50 -14.31 18.18
N ASN A 46 13.58 -13.61 18.84
CA ASN A 46 13.77 -13.12 20.20
C ASN A 46 13.88 -14.29 21.19
N GLY A 47 14.93 -14.28 22.00
CA GLY A 47 15.19 -15.35 22.98
C GLY A 47 15.87 -16.60 22.41
N ILE A 48 16.35 -16.54 21.17
CA ILE A 48 17.16 -17.59 20.54
C ILE A 48 18.61 -17.13 20.47
N VAL A 49 19.54 -17.99 20.92
CA VAL A 49 20.98 -17.68 20.97
C VAL A 49 21.80 -18.79 20.32
N VAL A 50 23.03 -18.48 19.91
CA VAL A 50 24.00 -19.48 19.47
C VAL A 50 24.45 -20.31 20.67
N GLY A 51 24.17 -21.61 20.66
CA GLY A 51 24.69 -22.57 21.63
C GLY A 51 25.79 -23.45 21.04
N HIS A 52 26.66 -23.98 21.89
CA HIS A 52 27.68 -24.96 21.52
C HIS A 52 27.45 -26.29 22.23
N VAL A 53 27.33 -27.37 21.47
CA VAL A 53 27.09 -28.72 22.01
C VAL A 53 28.39 -29.29 22.56
N VAL A 54 28.61 -29.16 23.87
CA VAL A 54 29.82 -29.63 24.57
C VAL A 54 29.85 -31.15 24.70
N ALA A 55 28.69 -31.78 24.90
CA ALA A 55 28.55 -33.23 24.97
C ALA A 55 27.20 -33.68 24.40
N CYS A 56 27.18 -34.86 23.78
CA CYS A 56 25.98 -35.50 23.24
C CYS A 56 26.01 -36.99 23.58
N GLU A 57 25.07 -37.45 24.42
CA GLU A 57 24.95 -38.84 24.85
C GLU A 57 23.57 -39.39 24.48
N LYS A 58 23.46 -40.71 24.29
CA LYS A 58 22.15 -41.34 24.07
C LYS A 58 21.30 -41.26 25.32
N HIS A 59 20.01 -40.99 25.15
CA HIS A 59 19.08 -40.90 26.27
C HIS A 59 18.89 -42.27 26.95
N PRO A 60 19.04 -42.38 28.29
CA PRO A 60 19.06 -43.66 28.99
C PRO A 60 17.75 -44.46 28.88
N ASN A 61 16.64 -43.75 28.71
CA ASN A 61 15.29 -44.33 28.64
C ASN A 61 14.58 -44.15 27.28
N ALA A 62 15.29 -43.78 26.20
CA ALA A 62 14.69 -43.57 24.88
C ALA A 62 15.68 -43.67 23.71
N ASP A 63 15.45 -44.59 22.77
CA ASP A 63 16.39 -44.88 21.67
C ASP A 63 16.52 -43.78 20.61
N LYS A 64 15.51 -42.90 20.50
CA LYS A 64 15.44 -41.82 19.50
C LYS A 64 15.79 -40.43 20.04
N LEU A 65 16.19 -40.33 21.32
CA LEU A 65 16.52 -39.06 21.95
C LEU A 65 17.99 -39.04 22.36
N SER A 66 18.58 -37.86 22.29
CA SER A 66 19.92 -37.55 22.78
C SER A 66 19.83 -36.54 23.92
N VAL A 67 20.65 -36.71 24.94
CA VAL A 67 20.83 -35.74 26.02
C VAL A 67 22.09 -34.94 25.70
N THR A 68 21.92 -33.65 25.46
CA THR A 68 23.04 -32.75 25.16
C THR A 68 23.34 -31.84 26.34
N LYS A 69 24.63 -31.51 26.50
CA LYS A 69 25.11 -30.40 27.33
C LYS A 69 25.48 -29.27 26.40
N VAL A 70 24.75 -28.15 26.49
CA VAL A 70 24.89 -27.03 25.58
C VAL A 70 25.34 -25.81 26.35
N ASP A 71 26.46 -25.22 25.94
CA ASP A 71 26.92 -23.92 26.40
C ASP A 71 26.17 -22.83 25.63
N VAL A 72 25.55 -21.88 26.34
CA VAL A 72 24.86 -20.72 25.75
C VAL A 72 25.51 -19.39 26.16
N GLY A 73 26.73 -19.42 26.71
CA GLY A 73 27.51 -18.23 27.02
C GLY A 73 27.13 -17.53 28.34
N ASN A 74 26.28 -18.16 29.16
CA ASN A 74 25.85 -17.64 30.47
C ASN A 74 26.66 -18.22 31.66
N GLY A 75 27.68 -19.04 31.39
CA GLY A 75 28.54 -19.67 32.40
C GLY A 75 28.05 -21.02 32.94
N GLU A 76 26.85 -21.48 32.56
CA GLU A 76 26.32 -22.80 32.95
C GLU A 76 25.96 -23.65 31.72
N LEU A 77 26.27 -24.94 31.76
CA LEU A 77 25.88 -25.87 30.71
C LEU A 77 24.42 -26.30 30.87
N LEU A 78 23.58 -25.93 29.92
CA LEU A 78 22.18 -26.34 29.89
C LEU A 78 22.05 -27.80 29.45
N THR A 79 21.19 -28.55 30.13
CA THR A 79 20.83 -29.90 29.68
C THR A 79 19.65 -29.78 28.73
N ILE A 80 19.81 -30.18 27.47
CA ILE A 80 18.74 -30.12 26.47
C ILE A 80 18.54 -31.51 25.87
N VAL A 81 17.30 -31.98 25.81
CA VAL A 81 16.97 -33.25 25.16
C VAL A 81 16.60 -32.96 23.70
N CYS A 82 17.33 -33.53 22.76
CA CYS A 82 17.14 -33.32 21.32
C CYS A 82 16.80 -34.65 20.64
N GLY A 83 15.78 -34.64 19.77
CA GLY A 83 15.38 -35.80 18.98
C GLY A 83 15.92 -35.81 17.55
N ALA A 84 16.66 -34.78 17.13
CA ALA A 84 17.15 -34.68 15.77
C ALA A 84 18.34 -35.63 15.55
N PRO A 85 18.37 -36.39 14.44
CA PRO A 85 19.40 -37.40 14.21
C PRO A 85 20.78 -36.80 13.90
N ASN A 86 20.83 -35.53 13.53
CA ASN A 86 22.04 -34.82 13.13
C ASN A 86 22.72 -34.04 14.28
N VAL A 87 22.23 -34.15 15.52
CA VAL A 87 22.83 -33.50 16.69
C VAL A 87 24.12 -34.22 17.12
N ALA A 88 25.23 -33.50 17.16
CA ALA A 88 26.54 -34.05 17.49
C ALA A 88 27.36 -33.09 18.37
N GLN A 89 28.29 -33.65 19.13
CA GLN A 89 29.26 -32.88 19.91
C GLN A 89 30.11 -31.98 18.99
N GLY A 90 30.38 -30.76 19.45
CA GLY A 90 31.21 -29.77 18.75
C GLY A 90 30.42 -28.83 17.82
N GLN A 91 29.13 -29.09 17.58
CA GLN A 91 28.30 -28.24 16.72
C GLN A 91 27.90 -26.93 17.41
N LYS A 92 27.80 -25.85 16.62
CA LYS A 92 27.10 -24.62 17.00
C LYS A 92 25.67 -24.69 16.46
N VAL A 93 24.69 -24.38 17.30
CA VAL A 93 23.28 -24.64 17.02
C VAL A 93 22.42 -23.51 17.60
N PRO A 94 21.26 -23.18 17.01
CA PRO A 94 20.34 -22.21 17.63
C PRO A 94 19.63 -22.85 18.82
N VAL A 95 19.65 -22.15 19.95
CA VAL A 95 19.03 -22.60 21.20
C VAL A 95 17.97 -21.60 21.63
N ALA A 96 16.71 -22.06 21.70
CA ALA A 96 15.64 -21.32 22.34
C ALA A 96 15.69 -21.54 23.86
N LEU A 97 15.89 -20.45 24.59
CA LEU A 97 15.94 -20.45 26.05
C LEU A 97 14.55 -20.61 26.68
N ILE A 98 14.50 -20.94 27.97
CA ILE A 98 13.24 -20.98 28.71
C ILE A 98 12.60 -19.58 28.70
N GLY A 99 11.30 -19.51 28.41
CA GLY A 99 10.53 -18.27 28.25
C GLY A 99 10.46 -17.78 26.81
N THR A 100 11.27 -18.32 25.90
CA THR A 100 11.21 -18.00 24.46
C THR A 100 9.93 -18.53 23.84
N THR A 101 9.27 -17.73 23.01
CA THR A 101 8.08 -18.16 22.27
C THR A 101 8.46 -18.43 20.83
N LEU A 102 8.28 -19.68 20.39
CA LEU A 102 8.50 -20.10 19.02
C LEU A 102 7.18 -20.14 18.26
N TYR A 103 7.25 -19.93 16.94
CA TYR A 103 6.11 -19.87 16.05
C TYR A 103 6.25 -20.94 14.97
N LYS A 104 5.37 -21.95 14.98
CA LYS A 104 5.31 -22.99 13.97
C LYS A 104 4.04 -22.80 13.13
N GLY A 105 4.18 -22.09 12.01
CA GLY A 105 3.03 -21.65 11.23
C GLY A 105 2.16 -20.66 12.02
N GLU A 106 0.89 -21.00 12.23
CA GLU A 106 -0.04 -20.20 13.04
C GLU A 106 -0.01 -20.55 14.53
N GLU A 107 0.58 -21.69 14.91
CA GLU A 107 0.69 -22.10 16.30
C GLU A 107 1.90 -21.42 16.95
N SER A 108 1.73 -21.01 18.20
CA SER A 108 2.82 -20.49 19.04
C SER A 108 2.90 -21.29 20.32
N PHE A 109 4.13 -21.55 20.78
CA PHE A 109 4.36 -22.21 22.06
C PHE A 109 5.57 -21.61 22.76
N THR A 110 5.44 -21.43 24.07
CA THR A 110 6.52 -20.91 24.91
C THR A 110 7.34 -22.07 25.46
N ILE A 111 8.66 -22.00 25.28
CA ILE A 111 9.62 -22.96 25.83
C ILE A 111 9.58 -22.90 27.35
N LYS A 112 9.24 -24.03 27.95
CA LYS A 112 9.23 -24.23 29.40
C LYS A 112 10.19 -25.35 29.75
N GLU A 113 10.63 -25.36 31.00
CA GLU A 113 11.36 -26.52 31.53
C GLU A 113 10.46 -27.76 31.47
N ALA A 114 10.95 -28.83 30.85
CA ALA A 114 10.21 -30.06 30.68
C ALA A 114 11.00 -31.27 31.17
N MET A 115 10.32 -32.24 31.76
CA MET A 115 10.93 -33.54 32.10
C MET A 115 10.56 -34.55 31.01
N LEU A 116 11.54 -34.87 30.17
CA LEU A 116 11.37 -35.81 29.06
C LEU A 116 11.95 -37.16 29.50
N ARG A 117 11.08 -38.16 29.70
CA ARG A 117 11.47 -39.55 30.03
C ARG A 117 12.45 -39.66 31.22
N GLY A 118 12.29 -38.79 32.21
CA GLY A 118 13.09 -38.76 33.44
C GLY A 118 14.31 -37.83 33.40
N VAL A 119 14.60 -37.17 32.27
CA VAL A 119 15.69 -36.19 32.13
C VAL A 119 15.11 -34.79 31.99
N LYS A 120 15.67 -33.83 32.72
CA LYS A 120 15.29 -32.42 32.68
C LYS A 120 15.86 -31.75 31.42
N SER A 121 15.01 -31.09 30.63
CA SER A 121 15.36 -30.30 29.45
C SER A 121 15.13 -28.81 29.73
N GLN A 122 16.18 -28.01 29.60
CA GLN A 122 16.24 -26.59 29.98
C GLN A 122 16.28 -25.65 28.76
N GLY A 123 15.52 -25.99 27.73
CA GLY A 123 15.51 -25.29 26.45
C GLY A 123 15.22 -26.24 25.30
N MET A 124 15.42 -25.74 24.09
CA MET A 124 15.23 -26.48 22.85
C MET A 124 16.31 -26.09 21.83
N ILE A 125 16.92 -27.09 21.18
CA ILE A 125 17.76 -26.86 19.99
C ILE A 125 16.83 -26.85 18.79
N CYS A 126 16.89 -25.80 17.98
CA CYS A 126 15.89 -25.55 16.94
C CYS A 126 16.33 -26.00 15.54
N ALA A 127 15.35 -26.42 14.74
CA ALA A 127 15.45 -26.59 13.30
C ALA A 127 15.08 -25.30 12.54
N GLU A 128 15.35 -25.25 11.24
CA GLU A 128 15.09 -24.07 10.38
C GLU A 128 13.59 -23.74 10.29
N ASP A 129 12.74 -24.77 10.22
CA ASP A 129 11.27 -24.65 10.12
C ASP A 129 10.63 -24.17 11.42
N GLU A 130 11.25 -24.46 12.56
CA GLU A 130 10.75 -24.09 13.89
C GLU A 130 11.00 -22.62 14.24
N ILE A 131 11.98 -21.99 13.57
CA ILE A 131 12.40 -20.60 13.81
C ILE A 131 12.16 -19.70 12.61
N GLY A 132 11.50 -20.22 11.56
CA GLY A 132 11.10 -19.45 10.38
C GLY A 132 12.26 -19.02 9.48
N LEU A 133 13.39 -19.75 9.49
CA LEU A 133 14.56 -19.47 8.64
C LEU A 133 14.61 -20.34 7.37
N GLY A 134 13.78 -21.38 7.26
CA GLY A 134 13.68 -22.24 6.09
C GLY A 134 12.64 -23.35 6.26
N ASP A 135 12.40 -24.14 5.22
CA ASP A 135 11.42 -25.24 5.22
C ASP A 135 12.05 -26.62 5.50
N SER A 136 13.36 -26.67 5.80
CA SER A 136 14.09 -27.93 5.97
C SER A 136 13.61 -28.69 7.20
N HIS A 137 13.28 -29.97 7.03
CA HIS A 137 12.96 -30.91 8.11
C HIS A 137 14.09 -31.94 8.35
N ALA A 138 15.28 -31.68 7.81
CA ALA A 138 16.40 -32.61 7.86
C ALA A 138 16.99 -32.81 9.27
N GLY A 139 16.62 -31.96 10.22
CA GLY A 139 17.06 -31.98 11.61
C GLY A 139 17.32 -30.58 12.14
N ILE A 140 18.12 -30.46 13.21
CA ILE A 140 18.49 -29.17 13.77
C ILE A 140 19.32 -28.35 12.79
N MET A 141 19.23 -27.02 12.89
CA MET A 141 20.08 -26.12 12.13
C MET A 141 21.49 -26.14 12.72
N VAL A 142 22.49 -26.44 11.88
CA VAL A 142 23.91 -26.36 12.28
C VAL A 142 24.45 -25.03 11.77
N LEU A 143 24.96 -24.22 12.69
CA LEU A 143 25.52 -22.92 12.42
C LEU A 143 27.02 -23.00 12.17
N ASP A 144 27.58 -21.95 11.56
CA ASP A 144 29.01 -21.82 11.32
C ASP A 144 29.81 -21.93 12.63
N SER A 145 30.90 -22.71 12.59
CA SER A 145 31.80 -22.93 13.71
C SER A 145 32.50 -21.67 14.21
N ASP A 146 32.48 -20.57 13.47
CA ASP A 146 33.12 -19.31 13.86
C ASP A 146 32.22 -18.39 14.73
N LEU A 147 30.91 -18.64 14.81
CA LEU A 147 29.96 -17.76 15.51
C LEU A 147 30.11 -17.78 17.03
N GLN A 148 30.19 -16.63 17.70
CA GLN A 148 30.37 -16.61 19.15
C GLN A 148 29.16 -17.21 19.91
N VAL A 149 29.45 -18.03 20.91
CA VAL A 149 28.42 -18.65 21.78
C VAL A 149 27.76 -17.59 22.64
N GLY A 150 26.44 -17.67 22.79
CA GLY A 150 25.60 -16.70 23.50
C GLY A 150 25.16 -15.50 22.66
N THR A 151 25.66 -15.37 21.43
CA THR A 151 25.22 -14.29 20.54
C THR A 151 23.74 -14.47 20.18
N PRO A 152 22.90 -13.42 20.31
CA PRO A 152 21.50 -13.47 19.90
C PRO A 152 21.38 -13.76 18.40
N LEU A 153 20.54 -14.73 18.04
CA LEU A 153 20.38 -15.15 16.66
C LEU A 153 19.78 -14.03 15.79
N SER A 154 18.95 -13.17 16.39
CA SER A 154 18.41 -11.96 15.76
C SER A 154 19.46 -10.94 15.30
N SER A 155 20.68 -11.00 15.85
CA SER A 155 21.80 -10.14 15.42
C SER A 155 22.62 -10.73 14.26
N LEU A 156 22.44 -12.02 13.97
CA LEU A 156 23.19 -12.77 12.96
C LEU A 156 22.40 -12.95 11.66
N PHE A 157 21.07 -12.93 11.75
CA PHE A 157 20.17 -13.03 10.61
C PHE A 157 19.47 -11.70 10.37
N ASN A 158 19.04 -11.48 9.12
CA ASN A 158 18.33 -10.27 8.72
C ASN A 158 16.87 -10.32 9.22
N VAL A 159 16.66 -10.01 10.50
CA VAL A 159 15.33 -9.88 11.10
C VAL A 159 14.78 -8.50 10.76
N TYR A 160 13.67 -8.48 10.02
CA TYR A 160 12.92 -7.29 9.68
C TYR A 160 11.62 -7.27 10.49
N SER A 161 11.43 -6.23 11.30
CA SER A 161 10.19 -5.95 12.02
C SER A 161 9.67 -4.58 11.65
N ASP A 162 8.36 -4.46 11.55
CA ASP A 162 7.66 -3.26 11.12
C ASP A 162 6.31 -3.12 11.82
N VAL A 163 5.74 -1.92 11.76
CA VAL A 163 4.36 -1.65 12.15
C VAL A 163 3.64 -1.10 10.93
N VAL A 164 2.48 -1.67 10.61
CA VAL A 164 1.74 -1.39 9.40
C VAL A 164 0.43 -0.71 9.78
N PHE A 165 0.20 0.48 9.22
CA PHE A 165 -1.04 1.22 9.32
C PHE A 165 -2.02 0.71 8.26
N GLU A 166 -3.18 0.24 8.66
CA GLU A 166 -4.30 -0.01 7.75
C GLU A 166 -5.21 1.22 7.73
N ILE A 167 -5.17 1.97 6.62
CA ILE A 167 -5.89 3.24 6.44
C ILE A 167 -7.14 3.01 5.60
N GLY A 168 -8.29 3.39 6.15
CA GLY A 168 -9.59 3.46 5.49
C GLY A 168 -9.71 4.69 4.60
N LEU A 169 -9.14 4.64 3.39
CA LEU A 169 -9.12 5.80 2.50
C LEU A 169 -10.51 6.15 1.96
N THR A 170 -10.92 7.40 2.14
CA THR A 170 -12.10 7.96 1.48
C THR A 170 -11.83 8.13 -0.03
N PRO A 171 -12.87 8.05 -0.90
CA PRO A 171 -12.68 8.07 -2.36
C PRO A 171 -12.02 9.34 -2.92
N ASN A 172 -12.09 10.48 -2.21
CA ASN A 172 -11.46 11.73 -2.61
C ASN A 172 -9.96 11.79 -2.28
N ARG A 173 -9.47 10.94 -1.37
CA ARG A 173 -8.09 10.98 -0.85
C ARG A 173 -7.13 10.02 -1.55
N ILE A 174 -7.21 9.97 -2.88
CA ILE A 174 -6.34 9.10 -3.67
C ILE A 174 -4.87 9.53 -3.63
N ASP A 175 -4.62 10.81 -3.34
CA ASP A 175 -3.29 11.35 -3.05
C ASP A 175 -2.57 10.58 -1.93
N ALA A 176 -3.32 10.10 -0.93
CA ALA A 176 -2.83 9.32 0.20
C ALA A 176 -2.81 7.80 -0.06
N ALA A 177 -3.06 7.32 -1.29
CA ALA A 177 -2.90 5.92 -1.68
C ALA A 177 -1.43 5.50 -1.90
N SER A 178 -0.49 6.15 -1.21
CA SER A 178 0.95 5.93 -1.28
C SER A 178 1.67 6.36 0.00
N HIS A 179 2.87 5.82 0.25
CA HIS A 179 3.69 6.17 1.41
C HIS A 179 4.08 7.65 1.38
N TYR A 180 4.48 8.18 0.23
CA TYR A 180 4.81 9.61 0.10
C TYR A 180 3.57 10.49 0.31
N GLY A 181 2.40 10.06 -0.18
CA GLY A 181 1.13 10.77 0.05
C GLY A 181 0.79 10.91 1.53
N VAL A 182 0.88 9.80 2.27
CA VAL A 182 0.67 9.80 3.73
C VAL A 182 1.77 10.58 4.47
N ALA A 183 3.03 10.47 4.02
CA ALA A 183 4.12 11.24 4.57
C ALA A 183 3.92 12.74 4.40
N ARG A 184 3.39 13.19 3.25
CA ARG A 184 3.07 14.60 2.99
C ARG A 184 2.03 15.13 3.98
N ASP A 185 0.96 14.38 4.18
CA ASP A 185 -0.10 14.73 5.12
C ASP A 185 0.41 14.80 6.56
N LEU A 186 1.17 13.78 6.97
CA LEU A 186 1.81 13.74 8.28
C LEU A 186 2.79 14.91 8.45
N ALA A 187 3.58 15.21 7.41
CA ALA A 187 4.51 16.33 7.41
C ALA A 187 3.78 17.67 7.54
N ALA A 188 2.65 17.86 6.85
CA ALA A 188 1.86 19.08 6.98
C ALA A 188 1.31 19.29 8.39
N TYR A 189 0.81 18.24 9.03
CA TYR A 189 0.41 18.31 10.43
C TYR A 189 1.60 18.58 11.36
N LEU A 190 2.70 17.84 11.18
CA LEU A 190 3.86 17.97 12.05
C LEU A 190 4.52 19.32 11.90
N GLN A 191 4.77 19.80 10.67
CA GLN A 191 5.37 21.11 10.39
C GLN A 191 4.63 22.23 11.10
N HIS A 192 3.29 22.13 11.11
CA HIS A 192 2.43 23.08 11.80
C HIS A 192 2.64 23.11 13.34
N HIS A 193 3.19 22.04 13.94
CA HIS A 193 3.47 21.93 15.38
C HIS A 193 4.96 21.89 15.74
N SER A 194 5.82 21.46 14.83
CA SER A 194 7.24 21.15 15.02
C SER A 194 7.95 21.03 13.66
N PRO A 195 9.16 21.60 13.49
CA PRO A 195 9.87 21.51 12.22
C PRO A 195 10.11 20.07 11.78
N VAL A 196 9.71 19.74 10.55
CA VAL A 196 9.97 18.44 9.94
C VAL A 196 10.31 18.62 8.47
N VAL A 197 11.14 17.72 7.94
CA VAL A 197 11.51 17.75 6.52
C VAL A 197 10.85 16.57 5.82
N LEU A 198 10.07 16.88 4.77
CA LEU A 198 9.56 15.91 3.81
C LEU A 198 10.58 15.75 2.69
N GLU A 199 11.05 14.53 2.47
CA GLU A 199 12.06 14.20 1.46
C GLU A 199 11.45 13.36 0.34
N LYS A 200 11.48 13.90 -0.87
CA LYS A 200 11.12 13.16 -2.07
C LYS A 200 12.40 12.56 -2.69
N PRO A 201 12.41 11.26 -3.08
CA PRO A 201 13.60 10.67 -3.69
C PRO A 201 14.10 11.45 -4.90
N ASN A 202 15.39 11.75 -4.93
CA ASN A 202 16.00 12.49 -6.02
C ASN A 202 16.12 11.61 -7.29
N VAL A 203 15.72 12.16 -8.44
CA VAL A 203 15.80 11.51 -9.77
C VAL A 203 16.68 12.28 -10.76
N GLU A 204 17.50 13.22 -10.29
CA GLU A 204 18.39 14.06 -11.10
C GLU A 204 19.58 13.27 -11.65
N HIS A 205 20.00 12.20 -10.98
CA HIS A 205 21.05 11.29 -11.45
C HIS A 205 20.58 10.38 -12.59
N PHE A 206 19.30 10.45 -12.97
CA PHE A 206 18.79 9.76 -14.14
C PHE A 206 19.51 10.25 -15.40
N ASN A 207 20.12 9.32 -16.13
CA ASN A 207 20.82 9.62 -17.37
C ASN A 207 20.52 8.55 -18.43
N ILE A 208 20.38 8.99 -19.67
CA ILE A 208 20.30 8.10 -20.83
C ILE A 208 21.73 7.74 -21.21
N GLU A 209 22.06 6.46 -21.20
CA GLU A 209 23.43 5.97 -21.46
C GLU A 209 23.67 5.73 -22.95
N ASN A 210 22.67 5.22 -23.67
CA ASN A 210 22.71 5.08 -25.12
C ASN A 210 21.30 5.20 -25.73
N ASN A 211 21.21 5.18 -27.07
CA ASN A 211 19.93 5.24 -27.79
C ASN A 211 19.79 4.07 -28.78
N GLN A 212 20.08 2.85 -28.32
CA GLN A 212 20.11 1.63 -29.13
C GLN A 212 18.77 0.87 -29.18
N ALA A 213 17.75 1.31 -28.45
CA ALA A 213 16.41 0.73 -28.45
C ALA A 213 15.36 1.78 -28.83
N PRO A 214 15.16 2.06 -30.12
CA PRO A 214 14.08 2.95 -30.53
C PRO A 214 12.72 2.33 -30.15
N ILE A 215 11.81 3.18 -29.70
CA ILE A 215 10.41 2.83 -29.48
C ILE A 215 9.54 3.99 -29.96
N GLU A 216 8.51 3.70 -30.72
CA GLU A 216 7.49 4.68 -31.11
C GLU A 216 6.27 4.54 -30.19
N VAL A 217 5.72 5.67 -29.72
CA VAL A 217 4.50 5.70 -28.91
C VAL A 217 3.49 6.59 -29.59
N VAL A 218 2.28 6.08 -29.82
CA VAL A 218 1.18 6.78 -30.47
C VAL A 218 -0.08 6.68 -29.62
N ILE A 219 -0.67 7.83 -29.30
CA ILE A 219 -1.99 7.89 -28.66
C ILE A 219 -3.04 8.19 -29.74
N GLU A 220 -3.84 7.19 -30.11
CA GLU A 220 -4.97 7.38 -31.03
C GLU A 220 -6.19 7.92 -30.26
N ASN A 221 -6.50 7.33 -29.10
CA ASN A 221 -7.58 7.78 -28.24
C ASN A 221 -7.08 8.74 -27.14
N ASN A 222 -7.00 10.03 -27.50
CA ASN A 222 -6.53 11.11 -26.63
C ASN A 222 -7.51 11.50 -25.50
N GLU A 223 -8.76 11.04 -25.57
CA GLU A 223 -9.76 11.26 -24.52
C GLU A 223 -9.57 10.27 -23.36
N ALA A 224 -9.32 9.00 -23.71
CA ALA A 224 -9.13 7.92 -22.75
C ALA A 224 -7.71 7.88 -22.16
N CYS A 225 -6.70 8.30 -22.93
CA CYS A 225 -5.30 8.42 -22.49
C CYS A 225 -4.79 9.82 -22.78
N GLN A 226 -4.62 10.63 -21.74
CA GLN A 226 -4.22 12.04 -21.91
C GLN A 226 -2.70 12.23 -21.84
N ARG A 227 -2.00 11.30 -21.17
CA ARG A 227 -0.54 11.27 -21.12
C ARG A 227 -0.02 9.84 -21.13
N TYR A 228 1.00 9.58 -21.93
CA TYR A 228 1.71 8.31 -21.93
C TYR A 228 3.21 8.56 -22.01
N SER A 229 3.94 8.10 -21.00
CA SER A 229 5.39 8.20 -20.92
C SER A 229 6.00 6.79 -20.93
N GLY A 230 7.12 6.60 -21.60
CA GLY A 230 7.83 5.32 -21.54
C GLY A 230 9.30 5.38 -21.90
N ILE A 231 10.03 4.34 -21.49
CA ILE A 231 11.48 4.22 -21.66
C ILE A 231 11.89 2.76 -21.80
N VAL A 232 12.96 2.49 -22.55
CA VAL A 232 13.54 1.15 -22.71
C VAL A 232 14.82 1.00 -21.89
N ILE A 233 14.92 -0.12 -21.16
CA ILE A 233 16.14 -0.58 -20.50
C ILE A 233 16.55 -1.90 -21.14
N LYS A 234 17.81 -1.99 -21.57
CA LYS A 234 18.38 -3.19 -22.18
C LYS A 234 19.30 -3.92 -21.23
N ASP A 235 19.54 -5.20 -21.54
CA ASP A 235 20.53 -6.05 -20.88
C ASP A 235 20.32 -6.18 -19.36
N ILE A 236 19.06 -6.24 -18.94
CA ILE A 236 18.68 -6.52 -17.55
C ILE A 236 18.81 -8.01 -17.21
N GLU A 237 18.98 -8.30 -15.94
CA GLU A 237 18.89 -9.66 -15.39
C GLU A 237 17.64 -9.78 -14.50
N VAL A 238 16.63 -10.51 -14.99
CA VAL A 238 15.42 -10.80 -14.21
C VAL A 238 15.70 -11.91 -13.20
N LYS A 239 15.65 -11.55 -11.91
CA LYS A 239 15.92 -12.47 -10.80
C LYS A 239 15.09 -12.11 -9.57
N GLU A 240 15.29 -12.85 -8.48
CA GLU A 240 14.66 -12.53 -7.21
C GLU A 240 15.09 -11.13 -6.71
N SER A 241 14.12 -10.40 -6.16
CA SER A 241 14.35 -9.08 -5.57
C SER A 241 15.28 -9.14 -4.34
N PRO A 242 16.06 -8.08 -4.10
CA PRO A 242 16.83 -7.95 -2.87
C PRO A 242 15.90 -7.89 -1.64
N ASP A 243 16.43 -8.27 -0.48
CA ASP A 243 15.63 -8.43 0.75
C ASP A 243 14.90 -7.16 1.18
N TRP A 244 15.51 -5.98 1.03
CA TRP A 244 14.86 -4.72 1.38
C TRP A 244 13.56 -4.52 0.58
N LEU A 245 13.58 -4.80 -0.72
CA LEU A 245 12.44 -4.64 -1.62
C LEU A 245 11.35 -5.67 -1.30
N LYS A 246 11.75 -6.93 -1.09
CA LYS A 246 10.83 -8.01 -0.68
C LYS A 246 10.17 -7.68 0.66
N ASN A 247 10.93 -7.20 1.64
CA ASN A 247 10.42 -6.90 2.97
C ASN A 247 9.44 -5.73 2.94
N SER A 248 9.73 -4.65 2.19
CA SER A 248 8.80 -3.53 2.01
C SER A 248 7.47 -3.96 1.39
N LEU A 249 7.50 -4.79 0.35
CA LEU A 249 6.28 -5.27 -0.32
C LEU A 249 5.49 -6.26 0.55
N LYS A 250 6.17 -7.21 1.19
CA LYS A 250 5.51 -8.18 2.08
C LYS A 250 4.90 -7.51 3.31
N ALA A 251 5.52 -6.46 3.85
CA ALA A 251 4.97 -5.71 4.98
C ALA A 251 3.57 -5.14 4.67
N ILE A 252 3.33 -4.69 3.44
CA ILE A 252 2.02 -4.20 3.01
C ILE A 252 1.11 -5.28 2.41
N GLY A 253 1.49 -6.56 2.52
CA GLY A 253 0.69 -7.71 2.08
C GLY A 253 0.87 -8.11 0.61
N LEU A 254 1.85 -7.53 -0.10
CA LEU A 254 2.14 -7.90 -1.48
C LEU A 254 3.11 -9.09 -1.56
N ARG A 255 2.88 -9.97 -2.53
CA ARG A 255 3.77 -11.09 -2.84
C ARG A 255 4.84 -10.63 -3.84
N PRO A 256 6.14 -10.68 -3.48
CA PRO A 256 7.22 -10.44 -4.44
C PRO A 256 7.24 -11.50 -5.55
N ILE A 257 7.58 -11.07 -6.77
CA ILE A 257 7.59 -11.89 -7.98
C ILE A 257 8.99 -11.92 -8.57
N ASN A 258 9.50 -10.76 -8.99
CA ASN A 258 10.86 -10.58 -9.52
C ASN A 258 11.27 -9.11 -9.41
N ASN A 259 12.56 -8.85 -9.49
CA ASN A 259 13.17 -7.52 -9.33
C ASN A 259 12.61 -6.42 -10.26
N VAL A 260 12.00 -6.74 -11.40
CA VAL A 260 11.37 -5.74 -12.29
C VAL A 260 9.94 -5.43 -11.85
N VAL A 261 9.10 -6.46 -11.70
CA VAL A 261 7.69 -6.31 -11.31
C VAL A 261 7.59 -5.72 -9.91
N ASP A 262 8.48 -6.15 -9.01
CA ASP A 262 8.53 -5.68 -7.64
C ASP A 262 8.89 -4.19 -7.57
N VAL A 263 9.76 -3.69 -8.44
CA VAL A 263 10.04 -2.25 -8.53
C VAL A 263 8.81 -1.48 -9.02
N THR A 264 8.08 -1.98 -10.03
CA THR A 264 6.86 -1.30 -10.48
C THR A 264 5.80 -1.20 -9.38
N ASN A 265 5.62 -2.27 -8.60
CA ASN A 265 4.74 -2.27 -7.43
C ASN A 265 5.26 -1.38 -6.31
N TYR A 266 6.58 -1.39 -6.06
CA TYR A 266 7.19 -0.55 -5.05
C TYR A 266 6.98 0.93 -5.37
N VAL A 267 7.24 1.36 -6.60
CA VAL A 267 7.04 2.76 -7.01
C VAL A 267 5.55 3.15 -6.97
N LEU A 268 4.64 2.23 -7.34
CA LEU A 268 3.20 2.42 -7.19
C LEU A 268 2.82 2.70 -5.73
N HIS A 269 3.36 1.95 -4.77
CA HIS A 269 3.09 2.18 -3.34
C HIS A 269 3.94 3.29 -2.71
N GLU A 270 5.07 3.67 -3.33
CA GLU A 270 5.93 4.79 -2.92
C GLU A 270 5.25 6.12 -3.20
N ILE A 271 4.82 6.37 -4.45
CA ILE A 271 4.34 7.68 -4.92
C ILE A 271 2.93 7.66 -5.55
N GLY A 272 2.26 6.51 -5.60
CA GLY A 272 0.86 6.42 -6.03
C GLY A 272 0.65 6.30 -7.54
N GLN A 273 1.72 6.17 -8.33
CA GLN A 273 1.65 6.05 -9.78
C GLN A 273 1.74 4.59 -10.21
N PRO A 274 0.67 4.01 -10.80
CA PRO A 274 0.78 2.69 -11.40
C PRO A 274 1.74 2.71 -12.60
N LEU A 275 2.58 1.68 -12.66
CA LEU A 275 3.55 1.45 -13.72
C LEU A 275 3.37 0.04 -14.27
N HIS A 276 3.83 -0.17 -15.50
CA HIS A 276 3.89 -1.50 -16.10
C HIS A 276 5.22 -1.70 -16.81
N ALA A 277 5.69 -2.94 -16.86
CA ALA A 277 6.89 -3.31 -17.62
C ALA A 277 6.49 -4.38 -18.66
N PHE A 278 6.75 -4.06 -19.92
CA PHE A 278 6.58 -4.99 -21.04
C PHE A 278 7.92 -5.59 -21.41
N ASP A 279 7.90 -6.84 -21.89
CA ASP A 279 9.05 -7.42 -22.57
C ASP A 279 9.22 -6.71 -23.92
N TYR A 280 10.28 -5.90 -24.06
CA TYR A 280 10.50 -5.07 -25.24
C TYR A 280 10.63 -5.91 -26.51
N ASP A 281 11.22 -7.11 -26.41
CA ASP A 281 11.43 -8.00 -27.55
C ASP A 281 10.10 -8.59 -28.08
N LYS A 282 9.03 -8.51 -27.27
CA LYS A 282 7.68 -8.94 -27.65
C LYS A 282 6.84 -7.80 -28.24
N ILE A 283 7.26 -6.55 -28.15
CA ILE A 283 6.55 -5.41 -28.75
C ILE A 283 6.77 -5.41 -30.28
N LYS A 284 5.82 -5.98 -31.02
CA LYS A 284 5.91 -6.07 -32.49
C LYS A 284 5.95 -4.68 -33.13
N GLY A 285 6.90 -4.50 -34.05
CA GLY A 285 7.14 -3.22 -34.71
C GLY A 285 7.81 -2.16 -33.83
N GLN A 286 8.19 -2.47 -32.58
CA GLN A 286 8.76 -1.51 -31.61
C GLN A 286 7.88 -0.26 -31.49
N LYS A 287 6.56 -0.48 -31.54
CA LYS A 287 5.54 0.57 -31.54
C LYS A 287 4.45 0.24 -30.55
N VAL A 288 4.12 1.21 -29.72
CA VAL A 288 3.06 1.15 -28.72
C VAL A 288 1.94 2.08 -29.15
N ILE A 289 0.73 1.52 -29.30
CA ILE A 289 -0.45 2.22 -29.83
C ILE A 289 -1.56 2.14 -28.79
N ILE A 290 -1.98 3.30 -28.27
CA ILE A 290 -3.02 3.41 -27.26
C ILE A 290 -4.35 3.73 -27.96
N LYS A 291 -5.25 2.74 -28.00
CA LYS A 291 -6.52 2.82 -28.75
C LYS A 291 -7.60 1.92 -28.15
N THR A 292 -8.84 2.14 -28.54
CA THR A 292 -9.94 1.19 -28.31
C THR A 292 -10.02 0.19 -29.47
N LEU A 293 -10.59 -0.98 -29.21
CA LEU A 293 -10.78 -2.03 -30.21
C LEU A 293 -12.27 -2.25 -30.51
N ASN A 294 -12.57 -3.07 -31.52
CA ASN A 294 -13.95 -3.40 -31.85
C ASN A 294 -14.62 -4.22 -30.73
N GLU A 295 -15.91 -3.99 -30.53
CA GLU A 295 -16.74 -4.77 -29.60
C GLU A 295 -16.62 -6.28 -29.89
N GLY A 296 -16.44 -7.08 -28.84
CA GLY A 296 -16.30 -8.53 -28.91
C GLY A 296 -14.90 -9.03 -29.26
N THR A 297 -13.89 -8.15 -29.40
CA THR A 297 -12.50 -8.58 -29.60
C THR A 297 -12.05 -9.45 -28.43
N SER A 298 -11.45 -10.61 -28.71
CA SER A 298 -10.96 -11.51 -27.67
C SER A 298 -9.57 -11.10 -27.17
N PHE A 299 -9.34 -11.18 -25.86
CA PHE A 299 -8.08 -10.89 -25.21
C PHE A 299 -7.86 -11.81 -24.00
N VAL A 300 -6.67 -12.39 -23.88
CA VAL A 300 -6.31 -13.28 -22.76
C VAL A 300 -5.45 -12.53 -21.76
N THR A 301 -5.95 -12.42 -20.53
CA THR A 301 -5.26 -11.73 -19.43
C THR A 301 -4.23 -12.60 -18.72
N LEU A 302 -3.39 -11.99 -17.89
CA LEU A 302 -2.33 -12.67 -17.12
C LEU A 302 -2.83 -13.82 -16.21
N ASP A 303 -4.12 -13.82 -15.85
CA ASP A 303 -4.79 -14.90 -15.12
C ASP A 303 -5.17 -16.10 -16.01
N GLY A 304 -4.91 -16.03 -17.31
CA GLY A 304 -5.26 -17.05 -18.30
C GLY A 304 -6.72 -17.01 -18.74
N VAL A 305 -7.51 -16.02 -18.30
CA VAL A 305 -8.93 -15.89 -18.66
C VAL A 305 -9.07 -15.16 -19.98
N GLU A 306 -9.84 -15.75 -20.90
CA GLU A 306 -10.25 -15.11 -22.15
C GLU A 306 -11.42 -14.15 -21.90
N ARG A 307 -11.25 -12.88 -22.27
CA ARG A 307 -12.20 -11.80 -22.06
C ARG A 307 -12.62 -11.19 -23.40
N LYS A 308 -13.91 -10.86 -23.52
CA LYS A 308 -14.43 -10.13 -24.68
C LYS A 308 -14.46 -8.64 -24.39
N LEU A 309 -13.66 -7.89 -25.12
CA LEU A 309 -13.52 -6.44 -24.99
C LEU A 309 -14.77 -5.73 -25.49
N SER A 310 -15.08 -4.61 -24.86
CA SER A 310 -16.04 -3.63 -25.34
C SER A 310 -15.35 -2.53 -26.15
N SER A 311 -16.09 -1.81 -27.00
CA SER A 311 -15.57 -0.64 -27.74
C SER A 311 -15.10 0.50 -26.85
N ASP A 312 -15.50 0.51 -25.58
CA ASP A 312 -15.07 1.48 -24.57
C ASP A 312 -13.84 1.02 -23.78
N ASP A 313 -13.34 -0.21 -24.00
CA ASP A 313 -12.15 -0.71 -23.32
C ASP A 313 -10.90 -0.15 -24.00
N LEU A 314 -10.16 0.69 -23.25
CA LEU A 314 -8.87 1.21 -23.70
C LEU A 314 -7.82 0.11 -23.65
N MET A 315 -7.11 -0.09 -24.77
CA MET A 315 -6.07 -1.08 -24.92
C MET A 315 -4.73 -0.43 -25.25
N ILE A 316 -3.66 -1.00 -24.71
CA ILE A 316 -2.30 -0.77 -25.18
C ILE A 316 -1.98 -1.90 -26.14
N CYS A 317 -1.72 -1.54 -27.40
CA CYS A 317 -1.48 -2.48 -28.49
C CYS A 317 -0.06 -2.31 -29.05
N ASN A 318 0.44 -3.34 -29.72
CA ASN A 318 1.52 -3.19 -30.68
C ASN A 318 0.95 -3.05 -32.11
N GLU A 319 1.78 -3.15 -33.15
CA GLU A 319 1.29 -3.04 -34.54
C GLU A 319 0.32 -4.16 -34.97
N VAL A 320 0.33 -5.29 -34.26
CA VAL A 320 -0.38 -6.52 -34.65
C VAL A 320 -1.53 -6.82 -33.71
N GLU A 321 -1.34 -6.70 -32.39
CA GLU A 321 -2.23 -7.25 -31.37
C GLU A 321 -2.32 -6.41 -30.08
N PRO A 322 -3.40 -6.54 -29.30
CA PRO A 322 -3.49 -5.97 -27.95
C PRO A 322 -2.51 -6.64 -26.99
N MET A 323 -1.89 -5.83 -26.12
CA MET A 323 -0.91 -6.28 -25.12
C MET A 323 -1.40 -6.13 -23.68
N CYS A 324 -2.24 -5.13 -23.39
CA CYS A 324 -2.70 -4.83 -22.02
C CYS A 324 -4.03 -4.06 -22.03
N MET A 325 -4.92 -4.36 -21.08
CA MET A 325 -6.06 -3.51 -20.77
C MET A 325 -5.57 -2.31 -19.96
N ALA A 326 -5.52 -1.15 -20.62
CA ALA A 326 -4.85 0.04 -20.13
C ALA A 326 -5.35 0.41 -18.73
N GLY A 327 -4.43 0.56 -17.78
CA GLY A 327 -4.74 0.92 -16.39
C GLY A 327 -5.51 -0.12 -15.57
N VAL A 328 -5.83 -1.29 -16.12
CA VAL A 328 -6.61 -2.33 -15.41
C VAL A 328 -5.80 -3.60 -15.21
N PHE A 329 -5.38 -4.27 -16.29
CA PHE A 329 -4.73 -5.57 -16.18
C PHE A 329 -3.91 -5.96 -17.43
N GLY A 330 -2.74 -6.57 -17.19
CA GLY A 330 -1.82 -6.99 -18.25
C GLY A 330 -2.29 -8.21 -19.03
N GLY A 331 -1.76 -8.35 -20.25
CA GLY A 331 -1.93 -9.54 -21.09
C GLY A 331 -0.91 -10.62 -20.80
N LEU A 332 -1.27 -11.88 -21.09
CA LEU A 332 -0.42 -13.03 -20.80
C LEU A 332 0.92 -13.00 -21.55
N GLU A 333 0.88 -12.63 -22.83
CA GLU A 333 2.04 -12.77 -23.73
C GLU A 333 3.06 -11.63 -23.59
N SER A 334 2.64 -10.43 -23.20
CA SER A 334 3.48 -9.22 -23.25
C SER A 334 4.30 -8.96 -21.97
N GLY A 335 4.05 -9.75 -20.91
CA GLY A 335 4.68 -9.59 -19.61
C GLY A 335 6.13 -10.07 -19.52
N VAL A 336 6.84 -9.52 -18.54
CA VAL A 336 8.23 -9.88 -18.19
C VAL A 336 8.30 -11.28 -17.58
N ASN A 337 9.27 -12.07 -18.03
CA ASN A 337 9.56 -13.40 -17.51
C ASN A 337 11.07 -13.56 -17.22
N GLN A 338 11.49 -14.72 -16.72
CA GLN A 338 12.90 -14.97 -16.35
C GLN A 338 13.89 -14.86 -17.53
N ASN A 339 13.43 -15.01 -18.77
CA ASN A 339 14.28 -14.91 -19.96
C ASN A 339 14.31 -13.50 -20.56
N THR A 340 13.48 -12.58 -20.06
CA THR A 340 13.41 -11.21 -20.57
C THR A 340 14.73 -10.48 -20.30
N LYS A 341 15.30 -9.85 -21.33
CA LYS A 341 16.54 -9.08 -21.26
C LYS A 341 16.36 -7.60 -21.51
N ASN A 342 15.29 -7.23 -22.23
CA ASN A 342 15.00 -5.87 -22.61
C ASN A 342 13.58 -5.56 -22.17
N ILE A 343 13.37 -4.43 -21.51
CA ILE A 343 12.04 -4.03 -21.02
C ILE A 343 11.67 -2.64 -21.48
N PHE A 344 10.39 -2.44 -21.73
CA PHE A 344 9.79 -1.12 -21.89
C PHE A 344 8.94 -0.81 -20.67
N ILE A 345 9.30 0.24 -19.93
CA ILE A 345 8.55 0.70 -18.76
C ILE A 345 7.53 1.75 -19.22
N GLU A 346 6.28 1.56 -18.82
CA GLU A 346 5.16 2.48 -19.01
C GLU A 346 4.88 3.26 -17.72
N SER A 347 4.68 4.57 -17.86
CA SER A 347 3.97 5.41 -16.90
C SER A 347 2.94 6.27 -17.64
N ALA A 348 1.66 6.10 -17.34
CA ALA A 348 0.59 6.77 -18.07
C ALA A 348 -0.44 7.41 -17.14
N TYR A 349 -1.24 8.31 -17.70
CA TYR A 349 -2.44 8.84 -17.07
C TYR A 349 -3.64 8.56 -17.98
N PHE A 350 -4.55 7.75 -17.43
CA PHE A 350 -5.79 7.33 -18.08
C PHE A 350 -6.99 8.04 -17.47
N ASN A 351 -8.01 8.25 -18.30
CA ASN A 351 -9.25 8.85 -17.88
C ASN A 351 -9.97 7.95 -16.83
N PRO A 352 -10.27 8.46 -15.61
CA PRO A 352 -10.85 7.66 -14.55
C PRO A 352 -12.19 7.00 -14.90
N VAL A 353 -12.99 7.63 -15.76
CA VAL A 353 -14.30 7.11 -16.17
C VAL A 353 -14.15 5.88 -17.07
N TYR A 354 -13.18 5.90 -18.00
CA TYR A 354 -12.89 4.76 -18.86
C TYR A 354 -12.43 3.57 -18.03
N ILE A 355 -11.43 3.78 -17.15
CA ILE A 355 -10.89 2.72 -16.29
C ILE A 355 -12.00 2.12 -15.41
N ARG A 356 -12.85 2.95 -14.79
CA ARG A 356 -13.93 2.47 -13.92
C ARG A 356 -14.95 1.61 -14.66
N LYS A 357 -15.30 2.00 -15.90
CA LYS A 357 -16.20 1.20 -16.74
C LYS A 357 -15.55 -0.14 -17.09
N THR A 358 -14.30 -0.14 -17.53
CA THR A 358 -13.55 -1.36 -17.88
C THR A 358 -13.40 -2.31 -16.69
N ALA A 359 -12.91 -1.82 -15.56
CA ALA A 359 -12.72 -2.61 -14.34
C ALA A 359 -14.02 -3.26 -13.87
N ARG A 360 -15.11 -2.48 -13.76
CA ARG A 360 -16.43 -3.01 -13.36
C ARG A 360 -17.00 -4.01 -14.37
N ARG A 361 -16.89 -3.73 -15.68
CA ARG A 361 -17.39 -4.62 -16.74
C ARG A 361 -16.73 -5.99 -16.68
N HIS A 362 -15.43 -6.03 -16.44
CA HIS A 362 -14.65 -7.27 -16.39
C HIS A 362 -14.54 -7.90 -15.00
N GLY A 363 -15.14 -7.28 -13.98
CA GLY A 363 -15.05 -7.74 -12.59
C GLY A 363 -13.63 -7.75 -12.05
N LEU A 364 -12.78 -6.84 -12.53
CA LEU A 364 -11.37 -6.72 -12.13
C LEU A 364 -11.21 -5.59 -11.12
N SER A 365 -10.51 -5.87 -10.02
CA SER A 365 -10.12 -4.88 -9.03
C SER A 365 -8.64 -5.08 -8.74
N THR A 366 -7.82 -4.18 -9.26
CA THR A 366 -6.36 -4.22 -9.12
C THR A 366 -5.87 -2.95 -8.44
N ASP A 367 -4.66 -2.99 -7.87
CA ASP A 367 -4.03 -1.80 -7.29
C ASP A 367 -3.89 -0.65 -8.29
N SER A 368 -3.68 -0.98 -9.57
CA SER A 368 -3.62 -0.02 -10.67
C SER A 368 -5.00 0.58 -10.96
N SER A 369 -6.03 -0.26 -11.13
CA SER A 369 -7.37 0.23 -11.45
C SER A 369 -7.92 1.07 -10.30
N PHE A 370 -7.71 0.64 -9.05
CA PHE A 370 -8.12 1.38 -7.85
C PHE A 370 -7.66 2.85 -7.87
N ARG A 371 -6.42 3.10 -8.29
CA ARG A 371 -5.79 4.43 -8.38
C ARG A 371 -6.31 5.22 -9.58
N PHE A 372 -6.24 4.64 -10.78
CA PHE A 372 -6.69 5.34 -11.98
C PHE A 372 -8.19 5.67 -11.95
N GLU A 373 -9.04 4.81 -11.40
CA GLU A 373 -10.49 5.04 -11.26
C GLU A 373 -10.85 6.23 -10.37
N ARG A 374 -9.92 6.66 -9.49
CA ARG A 374 -10.10 7.79 -8.57
C ARG A 374 -9.35 9.05 -9.00
N GLY A 375 -8.47 8.93 -9.99
CA GLY A 375 -7.67 10.03 -10.54
C GLY A 375 -6.23 9.98 -10.05
N ALA A 376 -5.32 9.45 -10.88
CA ALA A 376 -3.88 9.54 -10.63
C ALA A 376 -3.35 10.93 -11.01
N ASP A 377 -2.21 11.34 -10.46
CA ASP A 377 -1.59 12.62 -10.83
C ASP A 377 -1.03 12.56 -12.27
N PRO A 378 -1.54 13.35 -13.24
CA PRO A 378 -1.01 13.34 -14.59
C PRO A 378 0.44 13.84 -14.69
N ASN A 379 0.89 14.63 -13.72
CA ASN A 379 2.20 15.28 -13.74
C ASN A 379 3.31 14.45 -13.07
N ILE A 380 2.96 13.40 -12.31
CA ILE A 380 3.94 12.51 -11.66
C ILE A 380 4.60 11.51 -12.63
N THR A 381 3.98 11.25 -13.79
CA THR A 381 4.36 10.18 -14.73
C THR A 381 5.86 10.14 -15.06
N LEU A 382 6.45 11.27 -15.46
CA LEU A 382 7.89 11.35 -15.75
C LEU A 382 8.76 11.07 -14.52
N TYR A 383 8.38 11.59 -13.36
CA TYR A 383 9.11 11.37 -12.12
C TYR A 383 9.09 9.87 -11.74
N ALA A 384 7.90 9.26 -11.79
CA ALA A 384 7.71 7.84 -11.51
C ALA A 384 8.49 6.94 -12.47
N LEU A 385 8.47 7.28 -13.76
CA LEU A 385 9.21 6.55 -14.80
C LEU A 385 10.72 6.58 -14.54
N LYS A 386 11.28 7.76 -14.24
CA LYS A 386 12.70 7.90 -13.88
C LYS A 386 13.05 7.15 -12.61
N ARG A 387 12.22 7.27 -11.58
CA ARG A 387 12.39 6.58 -10.30
C ARG A 387 12.42 5.06 -10.48
N ALA A 388 11.48 4.51 -11.24
CA ALA A 388 11.44 3.08 -11.54
C ALA A 388 12.64 2.64 -12.38
N ALA A 389 13.03 3.41 -13.39
CA ALA A 389 14.18 3.09 -14.23
C ALA A 389 15.49 3.01 -13.41
N MET A 390 15.73 4.00 -12.54
CA MET A 390 16.90 4.00 -11.65
C MET A 390 16.88 2.84 -10.66
N LEU A 391 15.72 2.52 -10.08
CA LEU A 391 15.59 1.39 -9.16
C LEU A 391 15.79 0.05 -9.87
N ILE A 392 15.23 -0.13 -11.07
CA ILE A 392 15.46 -1.33 -11.89
C ILE A 392 16.94 -1.44 -12.23
N GLN A 393 17.59 -0.35 -12.63
CA GLN A 393 19.03 -0.35 -12.89
C GLN A 393 19.83 -0.80 -11.66
N GLN A 394 19.43 -0.36 -10.47
CA GLN A 394 20.06 -0.75 -9.21
C GLN A 394 19.87 -2.24 -8.88
N VAL A 395 18.70 -2.83 -9.13
CA VAL A 395 18.37 -4.20 -8.68
C VAL A 395 18.51 -5.29 -9.76
N ALA A 396 18.44 -4.90 -11.03
CA ALA A 396 18.48 -5.77 -12.20
C ALA A 396 19.66 -5.48 -13.13
N GLY A 397 20.39 -4.38 -12.91
CA GLY A 397 21.41 -3.90 -13.83
C GLY A 397 20.79 -3.35 -15.11
N GLY A 398 21.50 -3.53 -16.22
CA GLY A 398 21.09 -3.04 -17.52
C GLY A 398 21.39 -1.56 -17.76
N THR A 399 21.07 -1.12 -18.96
CA THR A 399 21.44 0.18 -19.51
C THR A 399 20.20 0.88 -20.06
N ILE A 400 19.97 2.12 -19.63
CA ILE A 400 18.89 2.96 -20.16
C ILE A 400 19.24 3.32 -21.61
N SER A 401 18.49 2.72 -22.55
CA SER A 401 18.88 2.59 -23.96
C SER A 401 17.92 3.30 -24.93
N SER A 402 17.02 4.14 -24.44
CA SER A 402 16.16 4.99 -25.26
C SER A 402 16.00 6.38 -24.65
N GLU A 403 15.74 7.36 -25.52
CA GLU A 403 15.09 8.61 -25.11
C GLU A 403 13.76 8.33 -24.41
N ILE A 404 13.37 9.19 -23.47
CA ILE A 404 12.03 9.15 -22.89
C ILE A 404 11.04 9.56 -23.99
N LYS A 405 10.05 8.71 -24.26
CA LYS A 405 8.88 9.07 -25.05
C LYS A 405 7.81 9.59 -24.11
N ASP A 406 7.54 10.89 -24.13
CA ASP A 406 6.49 11.52 -23.32
C ASP A 406 5.48 12.21 -24.24
N ILE A 407 4.34 11.57 -24.44
CA ILE A 407 3.26 12.10 -25.27
C ILE A 407 2.23 12.72 -24.33
N TYR A 408 2.19 14.06 -24.28
CA TYR A 408 1.25 14.82 -23.46
C TYR A 408 0.58 15.95 -24.27
N PRO A 409 -0.36 15.62 -25.17
CA PRO A 409 -0.84 16.56 -26.19
C PRO A 409 -1.60 17.77 -25.60
N LYS A 410 -2.26 17.57 -24.45
CA LYS A 410 -2.96 18.62 -23.71
C LYS A 410 -2.53 18.58 -22.24
N PRO A 411 -1.45 19.30 -21.88
CA PRO A 411 -0.99 19.38 -20.51
C PRO A 411 -2.09 19.85 -19.55
N ILE A 412 -2.30 19.10 -18.48
CA ILE A 412 -3.19 19.45 -17.37
C ILE A 412 -2.36 20.30 -16.39
N ASN A 413 -2.77 21.56 -16.24
CA ASN A 413 -2.14 22.52 -15.36
C ASN A 413 -2.78 22.48 -13.97
N ASP A 414 -2.06 23.06 -13.00
CA ASP A 414 -2.56 23.34 -11.65
C ASP A 414 -3.86 24.19 -11.74
N VAL A 415 -4.78 24.00 -10.79
CA VAL A 415 -6.02 24.77 -10.73
C VAL A 415 -5.79 26.03 -9.89
N THR A 416 -5.92 27.21 -10.49
CA THR A 416 -5.77 28.48 -9.76
C THR A 416 -7.07 28.86 -9.05
N ILE A 417 -6.99 29.10 -7.74
CA ILE A 417 -8.11 29.51 -6.89
C ILE A 417 -7.75 30.81 -6.16
N GLU A 418 -8.68 31.77 -6.15
CA GLU A 418 -8.59 32.93 -5.24
C GLU A 418 -9.36 32.62 -3.95
N LEU A 419 -8.67 32.70 -2.82
CA LEU A 419 -9.19 32.36 -1.50
C LEU A 419 -9.17 33.60 -0.59
N GLU A 420 -10.35 34.07 -0.20
CA GLU A 420 -10.50 35.21 0.71
C GLU A 420 -10.40 34.80 2.18
N TYR A 421 -9.65 35.54 2.98
CA TYR A 421 -9.52 35.25 4.43
C TYR A 421 -10.87 35.33 5.15
N ALA A 422 -11.74 36.26 4.76
CA ALA A 422 -13.08 36.40 5.34
C ALA A 422 -13.96 35.17 5.06
N TYR A 423 -13.80 34.53 3.90
CA TYR A 423 -14.53 33.32 3.56
C TYR A 423 -14.08 32.12 4.40
N ILE A 424 -12.78 32.00 4.66
CA ILE A 424 -12.23 30.98 5.57
C ILE A 424 -12.83 31.15 6.98
N GLU A 425 -12.82 32.37 7.50
CA GLU A 425 -13.34 32.68 8.84
C GLU A 425 -14.85 32.41 8.95
N ASP A 426 -15.65 32.79 7.95
CA ASP A 426 -17.11 32.58 7.91
C ASP A 426 -17.48 31.09 7.88
N VAL A 427 -16.74 30.28 7.11
CA VAL A 427 -16.99 28.84 7.00
C VAL A 427 -16.51 28.07 8.23
N ILE A 428 -15.29 28.35 8.72
CA ILE A 428 -14.73 27.64 9.88
C ILE A 428 -15.40 28.10 11.18
N GLY A 429 -15.83 29.36 11.25
CA GLY A 429 -16.33 29.97 12.47
C GLY A 429 -15.23 30.38 13.45
N LYS A 430 -13.97 30.39 12.99
CA LYS A 430 -12.78 30.78 13.78
C LYS A 430 -11.78 31.55 12.94
N GLN A 431 -11.19 32.59 13.53
CA GLN A 431 -10.12 33.35 12.90
C GLN A 431 -8.77 32.61 13.07
N ILE A 432 -8.29 31.99 11.99
CA ILE A 432 -6.96 31.38 11.93
C ILE A 432 -5.93 32.43 11.47
N PRO A 433 -4.78 32.58 12.16
CA PRO A 433 -3.69 33.45 11.73
C PRO A 433 -3.27 33.22 10.26
N LYS A 434 -3.07 34.31 9.50
CA LYS A 434 -2.72 34.24 8.08
C LYS A 434 -1.43 33.44 7.82
N GLU A 435 -0.40 33.60 8.65
CA GLU A 435 0.86 32.85 8.51
C GLU A 435 0.65 31.35 8.69
N GLN A 436 -0.23 30.95 9.60
CA GLN A 436 -0.58 29.55 9.85
C GLN A 436 -1.31 28.93 8.65
N ILE A 437 -2.24 29.69 8.04
CA ILE A 437 -2.90 29.27 6.79
C ILE A 437 -1.85 29.04 5.69
N LYS A 438 -0.92 29.98 5.52
CA LYS A 438 0.13 29.87 4.50
C LYS A 438 1.06 28.68 4.74
N GLU A 439 1.47 28.44 5.98
CA GLU A 439 2.32 27.30 6.36
C GLU A 439 1.63 25.96 6.03
N ILE A 440 0.34 25.82 6.36
CA ILE A 440 -0.43 24.62 6.05
C ILE A 440 -0.49 24.40 4.53
N LEU A 441 -0.86 25.43 3.77
CA LEU A 441 -0.97 25.33 2.31
C LEU A 441 0.38 24.95 1.67
N GLN A 442 1.46 25.61 2.08
CA GLN A 442 2.81 25.31 1.57
C GLN A 442 3.25 23.89 1.91
N SER A 443 2.95 23.41 3.12
CA SER A 443 3.30 22.05 3.55
C SER A 443 2.52 20.97 2.79
N LEU A 444 1.32 21.31 2.31
CA LEU A 444 0.54 20.49 1.37
C LEU A 444 0.99 20.68 -0.09
N GLU A 445 2.15 21.28 -0.36
CA GLU A 445 2.65 21.57 -1.71
C GLU A 445 1.69 22.46 -2.54
N ILE A 446 0.74 23.17 -1.91
CA ILE A 446 -0.13 24.17 -2.55
C ILE A 446 0.66 25.46 -2.69
N LYS A 447 0.87 25.90 -3.94
CA LYS A 447 1.71 27.06 -4.22
C LYS A 447 0.93 28.34 -4.00
N ILE A 448 1.51 29.29 -3.28
CA ILE A 448 0.99 30.65 -3.16
C ILE A 448 1.58 31.48 -4.30
N VAL A 449 0.75 31.82 -5.29
CA VAL A 449 1.14 32.57 -6.48
C VAL A 449 1.24 34.06 -6.20
N ALA A 450 0.29 34.59 -5.42
CA ALA A 450 0.27 35.98 -5.02
C ALA A 450 -0.41 36.17 -3.66
N GLU A 451 0.16 37.03 -2.83
CA GLU A 451 -0.44 37.48 -1.57
C GLU A 451 -1.06 38.87 -1.76
N LYS A 452 -2.36 38.99 -1.48
CA LYS A 452 -3.06 40.27 -1.41
C LYS A 452 -3.46 40.54 0.04
N GLU A 453 -3.86 41.78 0.36
CA GLU A 453 -4.24 42.16 1.72
C GLU A 453 -5.40 41.30 2.29
N LYS A 454 -6.37 40.95 1.43
CA LYS A 454 -7.62 40.25 1.79
C LYS A 454 -7.74 38.83 1.25
N SER A 455 -6.87 38.40 0.33
CA SER A 455 -6.96 37.10 -0.32
C SER A 455 -5.59 36.53 -0.68
N LEU A 456 -5.58 35.22 -0.94
CA LEU A 456 -4.47 34.47 -1.51
C LEU A 456 -4.85 33.98 -2.89
N LEU A 457 -3.95 34.12 -3.87
CA LEU A 457 -4.05 33.40 -5.12
C LEU A 457 -3.16 32.16 -5.02
N ILE A 458 -3.76 30.98 -5.16
CA ILE A 458 -3.09 29.70 -4.96
C ILE A 458 -3.25 28.80 -6.17
N ASP A 459 -2.24 27.97 -6.44
CA ASP A 459 -2.28 26.93 -7.45
C ASP A 459 -2.35 25.56 -6.77
N ILE A 460 -3.45 24.86 -7.03
CA ILE A 460 -3.70 23.52 -6.50
C ILE A 460 -2.94 22.51 -7.37
N PRO A 461 -2.05 21.69 -6.78
CA PRO A 461 -1.27 20.73 -7.52
C PRO A 461 -2.16 19.61 -8.07
N THR A 462 -1.82 19.12 -9.26
CA THR A 462 -2.63 18.12 -9.99
C THR A 462 -2.83 16.78 -9.29
N TYR A 463 -2.06 16.48 -8.24
CA TYR A 463 -2.30 15.30 -7.42
C TYR A 463 -3.57 15.43 -6.54
N ARG A 464 -4.05 16.66 -6.30
CA ARG A 464 -5.31 16.94 -5.59
C ARG A 464 -6.48 17.04 -6.55
N VAL A 465 -6.87 15.88 -7.05
CA VAL A 465 -7.98 15.73 -8.01
C VAL A 465 -9.33 16.15 -7.47
N ASP A 466 -9.48 16.21 -6.14
CA ASP A 466 -10.69 16.57 -5.41
C ASP A 466 -10.83 18.07 -5.13
N VAL A 467 -9.71 18.81 -5.06
CA VAL A 467 -9.69 20.22 -4.69
C VAL A 467 -9.86 21.10 -5.92
N THR A 468 -11.06 21.64 -6.12
CA THR A 468 -11.40 22.42 -7.32
C THR A 468 -12.07 23.76 -7.02
N ARG A 469 -12.44 24.01 -5.77
CA ARG A 469 -13.20 25.17 -5.32
C ARG A 469 -12.63 25.72 -4.01
N PRO A 470 -12.91 27.00 -3.68
CA PRO A 470 -12.47 27.60 -2.42
C PRO A 470 -12.84 26.79 -1.17
N ILE A 471 -14.04 26.20 -1.13
CA ILE A 471 -14.51 25.39 0.02
C ILE A 471 -13.66 24.13 0.23
N ASP A 472 -13.16 23.52 -0.85
CA ASP A 472 -12.32 22.32 -0.78
C ASP A 472 -10.95 22.69 -0.17
N VAL A 473 -10.46 23.91 -0.42
CA VAL A 473 -9.24 24.43 0.22
C VAL A 473 -9.46 24.76 1.69
N VAL A 474 -10.66 25.24 2.06
CA VAL A 474 -11.02 25.46 3.47
C VAL A 474 -11.01 24.13 4.24
N GLU A 475 -11.50 23.03 3.65
CA GLU A 475 -11.39 21.69 4.24
C GLU A 475 -9.92 21.30 4.49
N GLU A 476 -9.03 21.55 3.53
CA GLU A 476 -7.60 21.25 3.67
C GLU A 476 -6.93 22.03 4.80
N ILE A 477 -7.27 23.30 4.94
CA ILE A 477 -6.78 24.13 6.05
C ILE A 477 -7.31 23.56 7.36
N LEU A 478 -8.62 23.30 7.45
CA LEU A 478 -9.27 22.90 8.68
C LEU A 478 -8.82 21.51 9.16
N ARG A 479 -8.62 20.53 8.26
CA ARG A 479 -8.20 19.18 8.67
C ARG A 479 -6.79 19.17 9.27
N ILE A 480 -5.88 19.98 8.74
CA ILE A 480 -4.49 20.07 9.24
C ILE A 480 -4.43 20.95 10.50
N TYR A 481 -5.22 22.04 10.54
CA TYR A 481 -5.38 22.86 11.73
C TYR A 481 -5.98 22.06 12.90
N GLY A 482 -6.97 21.21 12.60
CA GLY A 482 -7.65 20.33 13.54
C GLY A 482 -9.09 20.77 13.80
N PHE A 483 -10.05 19.89 13.52
CA PHE A 483 -11.48 20.13 13.81
C PHE A 483 -11.75 20.39 15.29
N ASN A 484 -11.00 19.75 16.18
CA ASN A 484 -11.15 19.89 17.63
C ASN A 484 -10.65 21.25 18.16
N GLU A 485 -9.92 22.00 17.35
CA GLU A 485 -9.42 23.34 17.70
C GLU A 485 -10.47 24.44 17.42
N VAL A 486 -11.60 24.10 16.79
CA VAL A 486 -12.71 25.03 16.57
C VAL A 486 -13.62 25.05 17.79
N GLU A 487 -13.78 26.22 18.43
CA GLU A 487 -14.65 26.34 19.60
C GLU A 487 -16.13 26.20 19.22
N ILE A 488 -16.89 25.48 20.07
CA ILE A 488 -18.35 25.46 19.97
C ILE A 488 -18.90 26.71 20.64
N SER A 489 -19.68 27.52 19.91
CA SER A 489 -20.34 28.70 20.46
C SER A 489 -21.42 28.31 21.48
N ASP A 490 -21.41 28.95 22.65
CA ASP A 490 -22.48 28.85 23.66
C ASP A 490 -23.79 29.52 23.21
N MET A 491 -23.76 30.30 22.12
CA MET A 491 -24.91 31.02 21.60
C MET A 491 -25.31 30.53 20.21
N LEU A 492 -26.58 30.15 20.07
CA LEU A 492 -27.23 29.83 18.80
C LEU A 492 -28.29 30.91 18.50
N ASN A 493 -28.04 31.74 17.49
CA ASN A 493 -29.00 32.74 17.03
C ASN A 493 -29.97 32.09 16.04
N SER A 494 -31.25 31.99 16.40
CA SER A 494 -32.30 31.44 15.53
C SER A 494 -33.48 32.41 15.43
N ASN A 495 -33.91 32.70 14.21
CA ASN A 495 -35.15 33.44 13.97
C ASN A 495 -36.32 32.46 13.94
N LEU A 496 -37.11 32.44 15.02
CA LEU A 496 -38.27 31.55 15.15
C LEU A 496 -39.45 32.12 14.36
N ASN A 497 -39.83 31.44 13.28
CA ASN A 497 -41.10 31.68 12.60
C ASN A 497 -42.18 30.73 13.13
N TYR A 498 -43.22 31.30 13.74
CA TYR A 498 -44.43 30.57 14.12
C TYR A 498 -45.27 30.26 12.87
N SER A 499 -44.85 29.26 12.11
CA SER A 499 -45.74 28.59 11.17
C SER A 499 -46.48 27.48 11.92
N ASN A 500 -47.80 27.38 11.75
CA ASN A 500 -48.59 26.25 12.22
C ASN A 500 -48.54 25.20 11.11
N PRO A 501 -47.58 24.26 11.09
CA PRO A 501 -47.44 23.39 9.95
C PRO A 501 -48.62 22.41 10.02
N LEU A 502 -49.30 22.20 8.90
CA LEU A 502 -50.20 21.05 8.72
C LEU A 502 -49.33 19.78 8.80
N ARG A 503 -48.95 19.38 10.02
CA ARG A 503 -48.11 18.21 10.23
C ARG A 503 -48.99 16.99 10.15
N ASN A 504 -48.95 16.32 9.00
CA ASN A 504 -49.51 14.98 8.82
C ASN A 504 -49.02 14.02 9.92
N GLU A 505 -47.82 14.23 10.48
CA GLU A 505 -47.30 13.52 11.66
C GLU A 505 -48.26 13.52 12.85
N LYS A 506 -48.93 14.65 13.14
CA LYS A 506 -49.89 14.71 14.24
C LYS A 506 -51.09 13.80 13.97
N TRP A 507 -51.54 13.75 12.72
CA TRP A 507 -52.61 12.85 12.30
C TRP A 507 -52.17 11.39 12.32
N TYR A 508 -50.97 11.08 11.81
CA TYR A 508 -50.41 9.72 11.87
C TYR A 508 -50.30 9.24 13.30
N ASN A 509 -49.76 10.05 14.21
CA ASN A 509 -49.64 9.70 15.62
C ASN A 509 -51.01 9.54 16.28
N GLN A 510 -51.97 10.43 16.02
CA GLN A 510 -53.32 10.29 16.55
C GLN A 510 -54.05 9.04 16.04
N ILE A 511 -53.85 8.68 14.77
CA ILE A 511 -54.43 7.47 14.18
C ILE A 511 -53.74 6.23 14.76
N ALA A 512 -52.41 6.24 14.86
CA ALA A 512 -51.63 5.17 15.47
C ALA A 512 -52.04 4.95 16.93
N ASP A 513 -52.12 6.03 17.72
CA ASP A 513 -52.60 6.00 19.11
C ASP A 513 -53.99 5.40 19.18
N LEU A 514 -54.92 5.84 18.32
CA LEU A 514 -56.28 5.29 18.29
C LEU A 514 -56.27 3.79 17.98
N LEU A 515 -55.49 3.33 17.00
CA LEU A 515 -55.38 1.92 16.66
C LEU A 515 -54.78 1.11 17.82
N ILE A 516 -53.72 1.61 18.46
CA ILE A 516 -53.09 1.00 19.63
C ILE A 516 -54.09 0.86 20.79
N HIS A 517 -54.84 1.92 21.10
CA HIS A 517 -55.87 1.89 22.15
C HIS A 517 -57.00 0.88 21.86
N ASN A 518 -57.19 0.51 20.60
CA ASN A 518 -58.15 -0.51 20.17
C ASN A 518 -57.53 -1.92 20.02
N GLY A 519 -56.31 -2.14 20.51
CA GLY A 519 -55.66 -3.45 20.56
C GLY A 519 -54.95 -3.86 19.27
N PHE A 520 -54.71 -2.92 18.34
CA PHE A 520 -53.85 -3.16 17.18
C PHE A 520 -52.37 -3.00 17.55
N TYR A 521 -51.50 -3.73 16.85
CA TYR A 521 -50.05 -3.62 16.96
C TYR A 521 -49.49 -3.02 15.69
N GLU A 522 -48.65 -1.99 15.85
CA GLU A 522 -47.91 -1.43 14.73
C GLU A 522 -46.77 -2.37 14.31
N ILE A 523 -46.64 -2.58 13.01
CA ILE A 523 -45.53 -3.33 12.41
C ILE A 523 -44.93 -2.52 11.27
N MET A 524 -43.61 -2.56 11.14
CA MET A 524 -42.92 -2.10 9.94
C MET A 524 -42.67 -3.31 9.04
N THR A 525 -43.19 -3.25 7.82
CA THR A 525 -43.03 -4.33 6.84
C THR A 525 -42.03 -3.92 5.77
N ASN A 526 -41.41 -4.91 5.12
CA ASN A 526 -40.59 -4.64 3.95
C ASN A 526 -41.47 -4.10 2.81
N SER A 527 -41.07 -2.97 2.21
CA SER A 527 -41.74 -2.44 1.01
C SER A 527 -41.64 -3.40 -0.18
N LEU A 528 -40.61 -4.26 -0.19
CA LEU A 528 -40.46 -5.35 -1.15
C LEU A 528 -41.13 -6.61 -0.59
N THR A 529 -42.16 -7.08 -1.29
CA THR A 529 -42.85 -8.32 -0.93
C THR A 529 -42.85 -9.31 -2.10
N LYS A 530 -43.35 -10.53 -1.88
CA LYS A 530 -43.33 -11.59 -2.89
C LYS A 530 -44.28 -11.25 -4.04
N VAL A 531 -43.82 -11.36 -5.27
CA VAL A 531 -44.62 -11.14 -6.50
C VAL A 531 -45.93 -11.95 -6.50
N ASN A 532 -45.91 -13.16 -5.95
CA ASN A 532 -47.09 -14.01 -5.85
C ASN A 532 -48.24 -13.40 -5.03
N TYR A 533 -48.00 -12.42 -4.15
CA TYR A 533 -49.05 -11.74 -3.39
C TYR A 533 -49.89 -10.77 -4.24
N TYR A 534 -49.40 -10.36 -5.42
CA TYR A 534 -50.10 -9.45 -6.33
C TYR A 534 -50.52 -10.10 -7.65
N LYS A 535 -50.04 -11.31 -7.95
CA LYS A 535 -50.29 -12.00 -9.23
C LYS A 535 -51.77 -12.15 -9.60
N ASP A 536 -52.64 -12.26 -8.60
CA ASP A 536 -54.11 -12.34 -8.77
C ASP A 536 -54.85 -11.08 -8.27
N ASN A 537 -54.12 -10.04 -7.86
CA ASN A 537 -54.69 -8.82 -7.29
C ASN A 537 -55.16 -7.88 -8.42
N LYS A 538 -56.48 -7.82 -8.63
CA LYS A 538 -57.10 -7.01 -9.70
C LYS A 538 -57.16 -5.50 -9.40
N PHE A 539 -56.82 -5.07 -8.19
CA PHE A 539 -56.97 -3.67 -7.75
C PHE A 539 -55.65 -2.89 -7.70
N TYR A 540 -54.53 -3.57 -7.48
CA TYR A 540 -53.19 -2.98 -7.47
C TYR A 540 -52.26 -3.89 -8.29
N PRO A 541 -52.25 -3.74 -9.63
CA PRO A 541 -51.47 -4.57 -10.54
C PRO A 541 -49.97 -4.34 -10.45
#